data_AF-A0A2U2PCW0-F1
#
_entry.id   AF-A0A2U2PCW0-F1
#
_cell.length_a   1.000
_cell.length_b   1.000
_cell.length_c   1.000
_cell.angle_alpha   90.00
_cell.angle_beta   90.00
_cell.angle_gamma   90.00
#
_symmetry.space_group_name_H-M   'P 1'
#
loop_
_entity.id
_entity.type
_entity.pdbx_description
1 polymer ?
#
loop_
_entity_poly.entity_id
_entity_poly.type
_entity_poly.pdbx_seq_one_letter_code
_entity_poly.pdbx_strand_id
1 'polypeptide(L)'
;MINGTADPIIPYEGGRVKFFGRSLGNVISALGTAEIFVESHDGAKTTQTIRFQHIHPDDLTSVERRIWLQDQHELVSLLTVHGGGHVVPQSIAKFPKLMGKVNLDFSAPREAVNFWRLTGG
;
A
#
# COMPACT_ATOMS: atom_id res chain seq x y z
N MET A 1 3.19 1.71 4.32
CA MET A 1 3.35 1.47 2.87
C MET A 1 2.00 1.24 2.22
N ILE A 2 1.84 1.62 0.94
CA ILE A 2 0.60 1.44 0.18
C ILE A 2 0.98 1.01 -1.24
N ASN A 3 0.57 -0.18 -1.68
CA ASN A 3 1.02 -0.75 -2.94
C ASN A 3 -0.13 -1.44 -3.70
N GLY A 4 -0.18 -1.25 -5.01
CA GLY A 4 -1.14 -1.91 -5.91
C GLY A 4 -0.63 -3.28 -6.38
N THR A 5 -1.49 -4.30 -6.37
CA THR A 5 -1.10 -5.65 -6.84
C THR A 5 -1.04 -5.77 -8.36
N ALA A 6 -1.59 -4.80 -9.09
CA ALA A 6 -1.58 -4.73 -10.55
C ALA A 6 -0.78 -3.51 -11.04
N ASP A 7 0.19 -3.04 -10.25
CA ASP A 7 1.12 -1.99 -10.62
C ASP A 7 1.95 -2.43 -11.85
N PRO A 8 1.85 -1.70 -12.99
CA PRO A 8 2.52 -2.08 -14.22
C PRO A 8 4.02 -1.75 -14.22
N ILE A 9 4.54 -1.07 -13.20
CA ILE A 9 5.93 -0.60 -13.09
C ILE A 9 6.65 -1.37 -11.98
N ILE A 10 6.09 -1.40 -10.77
CA ILE A 10 6.71 -1.96 -9.57
C ILE A 10 5.96 -3.23 -9.15
N PRO A 11 6.54 -4.44 -9.36
CA PRO A 11 5.88 -5.68 -9.00
C PRO A 11 5.63 -5.77 -7.49
N TYR A 12 4.38 -6.02 -7.10
CA TYR A 12 3.99 -6.17 -5.69
C TYR A 12 4.72 -7.33 -5.00
N GLU A 13 4.87 -8.46 -5.70
CA GLU A 13 5.59 -9.65 -5.23
C GLU A 13 7.12 -9.52 -5.34
N GLY A 14 7.62 -8.34 -5.75
CA GLY A 14 9.03 -8.11 -6.00
C GLY A 14 9.52 -8.73 -7.30
N GLY A 15 10.84 -8.75 -7.46
CA GLY A 15 11.50 -9.20 -8.68
C GLY A 15 11.90 -8.07 -9.60
N ARG A 16 12.04 -8.38 -10.89
CA ARG A 16 12.67 -7.48 -11.87
C ARG A 16 11.74 -6.35 -12.29
N VAL A 17 12.20 -5.12 -12.09
CA VAL A 17 11.55 -3.91 -12.61
C VAL A 17 11.96 -3.68 -14.05
N LYS A 18 10.97 -3.53 -14.94
CA LYS A 18 11.16 -3.15 -16.34
C LYS A 18 10.35 -1.91 -16.64
N PHE A 19 11.00 -0.87 -17.14
CA PHE A 19 10.33 0.36 -17.53
C PHE A 19 10.84 0.82 -18.89
N PHE A 20 9.94 1.04 -19.85
CA PHE A 20 10.26 1.36 -21.26
C PHE A 20 11.35 0.47 -21.87
N GLY A 21 11.24 -0.86 -21.64
CA GLY A 21 12.19 -1.85 -22.17
C GLY A 21 13.54 -1.89 -21.46
N ARG A 22 13.79 -1.02 -20.46
CA ARG A 22 15.01 -1.01 -19.65
C ARG A 22 14.78 -1.74 -18.33
N SER A 23 15.74 -2.57 -17.94
CA SER A 23 15.77 -3.15 -16.60
C SER A 23 16.24 -2.09 -15.62
N LEU A 24 15.48 -1.84 -14.55
CA LEU A 24 15.86 -0.92 -13.47
C LEU A 24 16.45 -1.65 -12.26
N GLY A 25 16.54 -2.98 -12.33
CA GLY A 25 17.07 -3.83 -11.25
C GLY A 25 15.99 -4.71 -10.65
N ASN A 26 16.30 -5.32 -9.51
CA ASN A 26 15.35 -6.11 -8.73
C ASN A 26 14.92 -5.33 -7.50
N VAL A 27 13.64 -5.45 -7.16
CA VAL A 27 13.08 -4.97 -5.91
C VAL A 27 12.59 -6.14 -5.07
N ILE A 28 12.53 -5.96 -3.76
CA ILE A 28 11.87 -6.90 -2.85
C ILE A 28 10.35 -6.71 -2.89
N SER A 29 9.59 -7.69 -2.41
CA SER A 29 8.13 -7.60 -2.35
C SER A 29 7.65 -6.52 -1.39
N ALA A 30 6.42 -6.05 -1.57
CA ALA A 30 5.81 -5.08 -0.66
C ALA A 30 5.70 -5.64 0.77
N LEU A 31 5.32 -6.92 0.90
CA LEU A 31 5.28 -7.61 2.19
C LEU A 31 6.69 -7.73 2.79
N GLY A 32 7.68 -8.19 2.02
CA GLY A 32 9.05 -8.33 2.50
C GLY A 32 9.67 -6.99 2.93
N THR A 33 9.33 -5.90 2.25
CA THR A 33 9.75 -4.55 2.66
C THR A 33 9.13 -4.16 4.01
N ALA A 34 7.84 -4.44 4.21
CA ALA A 34 7.17 -4.18 5.48
C ALA A 34 7.76 -5.01 6.62
N GLU A 35 8.06 -6.29 6.36
CA GLU A 35 8.71 -7.19 7.32
C GLU A 35 10.10 -6.70 7.73
N ILE A 36 10.91 -6.20 6.78
CA ILE A 36 12.21 -5.59 7.10
C ILE A 36 12.06 -4.39 8.06
N PHE A 37 11.05 -3.53 7.89
CA PHE A 37 10.80 -2.43 8.82
C PHE A 37 10.33 -2.90 10.20
N VAL A 38 9.62 -4.03 10.27
CA VAL A 38 9.22 -4.63 11.55
C VAL A 38 10.43 -5.24 12.26
N GLU A 39 11.30 -5.91 11.53
CA GLU A 39 12.53 -6.54 12.02
C GLU A 39 13.59 -5.52 12.46
N SER A 40 13.56 -4.31 11.91
CA SER A 40 14.48 -3.23 12.30
C SER A 40 14.18 -2.62 13.68
N HIS A 41 13.14 -3.09 14.36
CA HIS A 41 12.78 -2.66 15.72
C HIS A 41 12.90 -3.85 16.66
N ASP A 42 13.35 -3.63 17.90
CA ASP A 42 13.37 -4.67 18.93
C ASP A 42 11.98 -4.88 19.55
N GLY A 43 11.80 -5.94 20.35
CA GLY A 43 10.57 -6.19 21.11
C GLY A 43 9.55 -7.09 20.41
N ALA A 44 8.47 -7.43 21.12
CA ALA A 44 7.39 -8.28 20.61
C ALA A 44 6.43 -7.48 19.73
N LYS A 45 5.93 -8.10 18.65
CA LYS A 45 4.93 -7.51 17.76
C LYS A 45 3.75 -8.44 17.62
N THR A 46 2.56 -7.86 17.45
CA THR A 46 1.36 -8.60 17.06
C THR A 46 0.90 -8.13 15.69
N THR A 47 0.21 -9.00 14.95
CA THR A 47 -0.27 -8.69 13.60
C THR A 47 -1.79 -8.69 13.56
N GLN A 48 -2.37 -7.70 12.88
CA GLN A 48 -3.78 -7.61 12.59
C GLN A 48 -4.00 -7.39 11.10
N THR A 49 -5.18 -7.76 10.58
CA THR A 49 -5.55 -7.51 9.20
C THR A 49 -6.98 -6.98 9.14
N ILE A 50 -7.16 -5.86 8.44
CA ILE A 50 -8.44 -5.17 8.30
C ILE A 50 -8.74 -5.00 6.81
N ARG A 51 -9.97 -5.32 6.39
CA ARG A 51 -10.46 -5.01 5.04
C ARG A 51 -11.26 -3.72 5.07
N PHE A 52 -11.05 -2.87 4.09
CA PHE A 52 -11.79 -1.63 3.97
C PHE A 52 -13.18 -1.92 3.38
N GLN A 53 -14.16 -1.11 3.76
CA GLN A 53 -15.48 -1.19 3.15
C GLN A 53 -15.38 -0.79 1.68
N HIS A 54 -16.02 -1.58 0.83
CA HIS A 54 -16.17 -1.28 -0.58
C HIS A 54 -17.41 -0.39 -0.78
N ILE A 55 -17.20 0.86 -1.21
CA ILE A 55 -18.25 1.89 -1.25
C ILE A 55 -18.71 2.12 -2.70
N HIS A 56 -17.80 2.03 -3.67
CA HIS A 56 -18.09 2.26 -5.09
C HIS A 56 -18.30 0.94 -5.85
N PRO A 57 -19.54 0.57 -6.25
CA PRO A 57 -19.84 -0.74 -6.82
C PRO A 57 -19.08 -1.08 -8.12
N ASP A 58 -18.68 -0.05 -8.88
CA ASP A 58 -17.96 -0.21 -10.14
C ASP A 58 -16.43 -0.23 -9.95
N ASP A 59 -15.93 0.01 -8.74
CA ASP A 59 -14.50 -0.07 -8.44
C ASP A 59 -14.08 -1.54 -8.35
N LEU A 60 -13.33 -1.99 -9.34
CA LEU A 60 -12.85 -3.37 -9.42
C LEU A 60 -11.61 -3.63 -8.55
N THR A 61 -11.35 -2.77 -7.57
CA THR A 61 -10.25 -2.88 -6.63
C THR A 61 -10.76 -3.03 -5.19
N SER A 62 -9.95 -3.60 -4.32
CA SER A 62 -10.26 -3.72 -2.90
C SER A 62 -9.01 -3.49 -2.06
N VAL A 63 -9.20 -3.14 -0.78
CA VAL A 63 -8.09 -2.74 0.09
C VAL A 63 -8.07 -3.58 1.35
N GLU A 64 -6.89 -4.13 1.62
CA GLU A 64 -6.57 -4.83 2.86
C GLU A 64 -5.39 -4.12 3.52
N ARG A 65 -5.51 -3.84 4.83
CA ARG A 65 -4.41 -3.34 5.66
C ARG A 65 -3.92 -4.46 6.56
N ARG A 66 -2.64 -4.79 6.46
CA ARG A 66 -1.92 -5.56 7.46
C ARG A 66 -1.17 -4.60 8.38
N ILE A 67 -1.36 -4.79 9.68
CA ILE A 67 -0.86 -3.91 10.74
C ILE A 67 0.06 -4.73 11.64
N TRP A 68 1.26 -4.23 11.90
CA TRP A 68 2.13 -4.72 12.97
C TRP A 68 2.11 -3.72 14.11
N LEU A 69 1.71 -4.21 15.28
CA LEU A 69 1.59 -3.44 16.51
C LEU A 69 2.77 -3.72 17.43
N GLN A 70 3.29 -2.68 18.06
CA GLN A 70 4.20 -2.77 19.20
C GLN A 70 3.60 -1.96 20.35
N ASP A 71 3.42 -2.59 21.51
CA ASP A 71 2.80 -1.97 22.69
C ASP A 71 1.44 -1.31 22.40
N GLN A 72 0.61 -1.96 21.57
CA GLN A 72 -0.68 -1.45 21.06
C GLN A 72 -0.60 -0.22 20.13
N HIS A 73 0.61 0.20 19.76
CA HIS A 73 0.83 1.25 18.77
C HIS A 73 1.11 0.64 17.40
N GLU A 74 0.49 1.22 16.37
CA GLU A 74 0.75 0.87 14.98
C GLU A 74 2.19 1.26 14.61
N LEU A 75 3.06 0.25 14.48
CA LEU A 75 4.48 0.41 14.18
C LEU A 75 4.71 0.43 12.67
N VAL A 76 4.13 -0.55 11.97
CA VAL A 76 4.20 -0.67 10.50
C VAL A 76 2.83 -1.04 10.00
N SER A 77 2.43 -0.44 8.88
CA SER A 77 1.25 -0.85 8.13
C SER A 77 1.54 -0.99 6.65
N LEU A 78 1.04 -2.07 6.06
CA LEU A 78 0.98 -2.30 4.63
C LEU A 78 -0.47 -2.29 4.18
N LEU A 79 -0.84 -1.33 3.34
CA LEU A 79 -2.10 -1.36 2.60
C LEU A 79 -1.85 -1.98 1.22
N THR A 80 -2.52 -3.08 0.97
CA THR A 80 -2.56 -3.77 -0.30
C THR A 80 -3.80 -3.36 -1.05
N VAL A 81 -3.63 -2.74 -2.22
CA VAL A 81 -4.72 -2.39 -3.12
C VAL A 81 -4.82 -3.47 -4.20
N HIS A 82 -5.66 -4.46 -3.97
CA HIS A 82 -5.88 -5.56 -4.91
C HIS A 82 -6.45 -5.01 -6.23
N GLY A 83 -5.77 -5.30 -7.34
CA GLY A 83 -6.11 -4.77 -8.66
C GLY A 83 -5.74 -3.30 -8.89
N GLY A 84 -5.15 -2.63 -7.90
CA GLY A 84 -4.67 -1.25 -8.00
C GLY A 84 -3.37 -1.12 -8.78
N GLY A 85 -3.17 0.03 -9.41
CA GLY A 85 -2.01 0.34 -10.25
C GLY A 85 -0.90 1.15 -9.57
N HIS A 86 -0.01 1.73 -10.39
CA HIS A 86 1.06 2.66 -10.03
C HIS A 86 0.53 4.09 -9.82
N VAL A 87 -0.33 4.25 -8.80
CA VAL A 87 -1.07 5.49 -8.54
C VAL A 87 -1.12 5.76 -7.04
N VAL A 88 -1.54 6.96 -6.66
CA VAL A 88 -1.83 7.29 -5.26
C VAL A 88 -3.35 7.23 -5.05
N PRO A 89 -3.90 6.20 -4.36
CA PRO A 89 -5.33 6.06 -4.14
C PRO A 89 -5.96 7.30 -3.50
N GLN A 90 -6.94 7.88 -4.18
CA GLN A 90 -7.73 9.04 -3.74
C GLN A 90 -8.82 9.34 -4.78
N SER A 91 -9.85 10.08 -4.38
CA SER A 91 -10.96 10.47 -5.26
C SER A 91 -10.74 11.77 -6.06
N ILE A 92 -9.70 12.55 -5.74
CA ILE A 92 -9.55 13.93 -6.25
C ILE A 92 -8.61 13.98 -7.47
N ALA A 93 -7.47 13.29 -7.40
CA ALA A 93 -6.46 13.32 -8.45
C ALA A 93 -6.77 12.32 -9.57
N LYS A 94 -6.44 12.70 -10.82
CA LYS A 94 -6.56 11.83 -11.99
C LYS A 94 -5.20 11.31 -12.41
N PHE A 95 -5.14 10.03 -12.79
CA PHE A 95 -3.92 9.37 -13.24
C PHE A 95 -4.08 8.88 -14.69
N PRO A 96 -3.00 8.85 -15.49
CA PRO A 96 -3.06 8.24 -16.83
C PRO A 96 -3.49 6.77 -16.76
N LYS A 97 -4.35 6.32 -17.68
CA LYS A 97 -4.87 4.93 -17.69
C LYS A 97 -3.76 3.87 -17.72
N LEU A 98 -2.61 4.18 -18.32
CA LEU A 98 -1.46 3.28 -18.38
C LEU A 98 -0.86 2.96 -17.00
N MET A 99 -1.16 3.78 -15.99
CA MET A 99 -0.71 3.56 -14.61
C MET A 99 -1.59 2.54 -13.87
N GLY A 100 -2.66 2.02 -14.48
CA GLY A 100 -3.56 1.05 -13.85
C GLY A 100 -4.74 1.70 -13.11
N LYS A 101 -5.47 0.89 -12.34
CA LYS A 101 -6.70 1.32 -11.66
C LYS A 101 -6.38 2.09 -10.37
N VAL A 102 -7.21 3.09 -10.08
CA VAL A 102 -7.17 3.88 -8.84
C VAL A 102 -8.32 3.41 -7.97
N ASN A 103 -8.03 3.04 -6.72
CA ASN A 103 -9.10 2.81 -5.74
C ASN A 103 -9.66 4.15 -5.26
N LEU A 104 -10.99 4.28 -5.23
CA LEU A 104 -11.71 5.50 -4.85
C LEU A 104 -12.34 5.43 -3.44
N ASP A 105 -12.29 4.27 -2.80
CA ASP A 105 -12.91 4.01 -1.49
C ASP A 105 -12.13 4.61 -0.32
N PHE A 106 -10.84 4.90 -0.49
CA PHE A 106 -10.01 5.54 0.55
C PHE A 106 -9.01 6.57 0.00
N SER A 107 -8.39 7.32 0.91
CA SER A 107 -7.39 8.34 0.59
C SER A 107 -6.03 7.97 1.20
N ALA A 108 -5.10 7.53 0.36
CA ALA A 108 -3.73 7.24 0.77
C ALA A 108 -3.03 8.43 1.48
N PRO A 109 -3.17 9.70 1.02
CA PRO A 109 -2.65 10.85 1.75
C PRO A 109 -3.25 10.99 3.17
N ARG A 110 -4.56 10.76 3.32
CA ARG A 110 -5.21 10.80 4.63
C ARG A 110 -4.69 9.69 5.55
N GLU A 111 -4.49 8.47 5.02
CA GLU A 111 -3.93 7.37 5.81
C GLU A 111 -2.50 7.65 6.28
N ALA A 112 -1.68 8.32 5.45
CA ALA A 112 -0.34 8.73 5.87
C ALA A 112 -0.39 9.73 7.04
N VAL A 113 -1.28 10.72 6.98
CA VAL A 113 -1.49 11.70 8.07
C VAL A 113 -1.99 11.00 9.35
N ASN A 114 -2.94 10.08 9.22
CA ASN A 114 -3.51 9.33 10.35
C ASN A 114 -2.46 8.45 11.04
N PHE A 115 -1.65 7.73 10.26
CA PHE A 115 -0.58 6.88 10.77
C PHE A 115 0.38 7.65 11.68
N TRP A 116 0.79 8.85 11.25
CA TRP A 116 1.68 9.72 12.02
C TRP A 116 0.95 10.61 13.05
N ARG A 117 -0.38 10.48 13.17
CA ARG A 117 -1.22 11.29 14.07
C ARG A 117 -1.01 12.79 13.89
N LEU A 118 -0.88 13.22 12.62
CA LEU A 118 -0.59 14.62 12.26
C LEU A 118 -1.85 15.50 12.13
N THR A 119 -3.04 14.95 12.37
CA THR A 119 -4.25 15.76 12.56
C THR A 119 -4.24 16.31 13.99
N GLY A 120 -4.25 17.64 14.14
CA GLY A 120 -4.40 18.30 15.44
C GLY A 120 -5.64 17.79 16.17
N GLY A 121 -5.51 17.63 17.49
CA GLY A 121 -6.61 17.27 18.39
C GLY A 121 -7.70 18.32 18.50
#